data_AF-A0A931BIH1-F1
#
_entry.id   AF-A0A931BIH1-F1
#
_cell.length_a   1.000
_cell.length_b   1.000
_cell.length_c   1.000
_cell.angle_alpha   90.00
_cell.angle_beta   90.00
_cell.angle_gamma   90.00
#
_symmetry.space_group_name_H-M   'P 1'
#
loop_
_entity.id
_entity.type
_entity.pdbx_description
1 polymer ?
#
loop_
_entity_poly.entity_id
_entity_poly.type
_entity_poly.pdbx_seq_one_letter_code
_entity_poly.pdbx_strand_id
1 'polypeptide(L)'
;MQNTTNIPTLNNQSLAGYVSAISTKYADAEFYKEKMRDSGHGEGPTLLLTICKDDEILEEESFFYANQSKLDEDLKNLVFYLNFA
;
A
#
# COMPACT_ATOMS: atom_id res chain seq x y z
N MET A 1 16.84 22.36 10.92
CA MET A 1 17.29 21.15 10.21
C MET A 1 16.17 20.13 10.30
N GLN A 2 15.36 20.01 9.25
CA GLN A 2 14.54 18.82 9.03
C GLN A 2 15.20 18.11 7.85
N ASN A 3 15.86 16.99 8.10
CA ASN A 3 16.14 16.06 7.02
C ASN A 3 14.78 15.55 6.57
N THR A 4 14.21 16.19 5.55
CA THR A 4 13.13 15.59 4.76
C THR A 4 13.79 14.45 3.99
N THR A 5 13.96 13.32 4.64
CA THR A 5 14.32 12.06 4.00
C THR A 5 13.37 11.94 2.81
N ASN A 6 13.89 11.93 1.58
CA ASN A 6 13.11 11.95 0.35
C ASN A 6 12.11 10.77 0.37
N ILE A 7 10.87 11.02 0.81
CA ILE A 7 9.83 10.00 0.81
C ILE A 7 9.49 9.76 -0.67
N PRO A 8 9.72 8.53 -1.18
CA PRO A 8 9.48 8.25 -2.59
C PRO A 8 7.98 8.29 -2.88
N THR A 9 7.58 8.96 -3.96
CA THR A 9 6.17 9.08 -4.34
C THR A 9 5.57 7.73 -4.74
N LEU A 10 4.28 7.54 -4.48
CA LEU A 10 3.51 6.42 -5.03
C LEU A 10 2.80 6.85 -6.33
N ASN A 11 2.81 5.96 -7.32
CA ASN A 11 2.12 6.12 -8.59
C ASN A 11 0.60 6.11 -8.39
N ASN A 12 0.09 5.26 -7.51
CA ASN A 12 -1.33 5.19 -7.20
C ASN A 12 -1.69 6.21 -6.11
N GLN A 13 -2.40 7.28 -6.49
CA GLN A 13 -2.81 8.34 -5.57
C GLN A 13 -3.83 7.87 -4.53
N SER A 14 -4.71 6.94 -4.89
CA SER A 14 -5.65 6.34 -3.93
C SER A 14 -4.90 5.55 -2.87
N LEU A 15 -3.89 4.76 -3.26
CA LEU A 15 -3.00 4.07 -2.32
C LEU A 15 -2.26 5.06 -1.41
N ALA A 16 -1.72 6.15 -1.98
CA ALA A 16 -1.01 7.16 -1.20
C ALA A 16 -1.90 7.82 -0.13
N GLY A 17 -3.13 8.21 -0.51
CA GLY A 17 -4.10 8.75 0.42
C GLY A 17 -4.52 7.74 1.49
N TYR A 18 -4.74 6.49 1.08
CA TYR A 18 -5.10 5.41 1.98
C TYR A 18 -4.02 5.15 3.03
N VAL A 19 -2.78 4.92 2.60
CA VAL A 19 -1.69 4.58 3.53
C VAL A 19 -1.41 5.73 4.51
N SER A 20 -1.50 6.99 4.07
CA SER A 20 -1.37 8.13 4.97
C SER A 20 -2.49 8.22 6.02
N ALA A 21 -3.71 7.79 5.67
CA ALA A 21 -4.85 7.80 6.57
C ALA A 21 -4.76 6.63 7.58
N ILE A 22 -4.46 5.43 7.11
CA ILE A 22 -4.41 4.23 7.97
C ILE A 22 -3.24 4.27 8.93
N SER A 23 -2.07 4.81 8.54
CA SER A 23 -0.92 4.92 9.43
C SER A 23 -1.22 5.83 10.63
N THR A 24 -2.10 6.81 10.44
CA THR A 24 -2.57 7.70 11.51
C THR A 24 -3.64 7.03 12.38
N LYS A 25 -4.50 6.20 11.77
CA LYS A 25 -5.62 5.53 12.45
C LYS A 25 -5.19 4.30 13.25
N TYR A 26 -4.22 3.55 12.74
CA TYR A 26 -3.77 2.26 13.27
C TYR A 26 -2.24 2.26 13.43
N ALA A 27 -1.74 3.08 14.36
CA ALA A 27 -0.29 3.26 14.56
C ALA A 27 0.45 1.96 14.91
N ASP A 28 -0.21 1.03 15.63
CA ASP A 28 0.40 -0.24 16.07
C ASP A 28 -0.05 -1.47 15.24
N ALA A 29 -0.63 -1.27 14.05
CA ALA A 29 -1.10 -2.37 13.22
C ALA A 29 0.00 -2.92 12.30
N GLU A 30 -0.11 -4.21 11.96
CA GLU A 30 0.71 -4.85 10.96
C GLU A 30 0.08 -4.70 9.57
N PHE A 31 0.92 -4.53 8.55
CA PHE A 31 0.47 -4.32 7.17
C PHE A 31 1.01 -5.42 6.25
N TYR A 32 0.09 -6.15 5.62
CA TYR A 32 0.39 -7.20 4.65
C TYR A 32 0.02 -6.72 3.25
N LYS A 33 0.91 -6.94 2.28
CA LYS A 33 0.73 -6.52 0.89
C LYS A 33 0.86 -7.71 -0.04
N GLU A 34 -0.18 -7.95 -0.84
CA GLU A 34 -0.25 -9.07 -1.76
C GLU A 34 -0.45 -8.61 -3.21
N LYS A 35 0.33 -9.19 -4.12
CA LYS A 35 0.10 -9.05 -5.55
C LYS A 35 -1.01 -10.00 -5.95
N MET A 36 -2.17 -9.47 -6.29
CA MET A 36 -3.25 -10.26 -6.82
C MET A 36 -3.02 -10.51 -8.31
N ARG A 37 -3.21 -11.76 -8.74
CA ARG A 37 -3.11 -12.12 -10.16
C ARG A 37 -4.26 -11.43 -10.90
N ASP A 38 -3.97 -10.97 -12.13
CA ASP A 38 -5.02 -10.46 -13.04
C ASP A 38 -6.16 -11.49 -13.09
N SER A 39 -7.35 -11.05 -12.70
CA SER A 39 -8.56 -11.86 -12.64
C SER A 39 -9.02 -12.30 -14.03
N GLY A 40 -8.39 -11.80 -15.10
CA GLY A 40 -8.76 -12.07 -16.49
C GLY A 40 -9.92 -11.21 -16.98
N HIS A 41 -10.41 -10.28 -16.14
CA HIS A 41 -11.49 -9.35 -16.46
C HIS A 41 -10.98 -8.02 -17.06
N GLY A 42 -9.67 -7.88 -17.29
CA GLY A 42 -9.07 -6.66 -17.84
C GLY A 42 -8.88 -5.53 -16.82
N GLU A 43 -8.97 -5.85 -15.53
CA GLU A 43 -8.79 -4.90 -14.42
C GLU A 43 -7.31 -4.51 -14.19
N GLY A 44 -6.41 -5.19 -14.89
CA GLY A 44 -4.97 -4.98 -14.77
C GLY A 44 -4.40 -5.62 -13.50
N PRO A 45 -3.11 -5.38 -13.21
CA PRO A 45 -2.50 -5.86 -11.97
C PRO A 45 -3.07 -5.13 -10.75
N THR A 46 -3.29 -5.87 -9.67
CA THR A 46 -3.93 -5.37 -8.46
C THR A 46 -3.04 -5.64 -7.24
N LEU A 47 -3.05 -4.68 -6.32
CA LEU A 47 -2.43 -4.77 -5.01
C LEU A 47 -3.54 -4.89 -3.96
N LEU A 48 -3.52 -5.95 -3.16
CA LEU A 48 -4.31 -6.04 -1.94
C LEU A 48 -3.46 -5.59 -0.76
N LEU A 49 -3.98 -4.68 0.06
CA LEU A 49 -3.39 -4.27 1.32
C LEU A 49 -4.32 -4.71 2.46
N THR A 50 -3.80 -5.54 3.35
CA THR A 50 -4.52 -6.08 4.52
C THR A 50 -3.88 -5.51 5.79
N ILE A 51 -4.71 -4.98 6.68
CA ILE A 51 -4.30 -4.38 7.96
C ILE A 51 -4.72 -5.34 9.07
N CYS A 52 -3.77 -5.75 9.91
CA CYS A 52 -4.00 -6.69 10.99
C CYS A 52 -3.62 -6.08 12.35
N LYS A 53 -4.32 -6.47 13.41
CA LYS A 53 -3.92 -6.20 14.80
C LYS A 53 -4.42 -7.32 15.70
N ASP A 54 -3.58 -7.78 16.62
CA ASP A 54 -3.93 -8.82 17.60
C ASP A 54 -4.54 -10.08 16.94
N ASP A 55 -3.93 -10.53 15.82
CA ASP A 55 -4.38 -11.65 14.97
C ASP A 55 -5.75 -11.46 14.27
N GLU A 56 -6.33 -10.26 14.32
CA GLU A 56 -7.57 -9.91 13.61
C GLU A 56 -7.31 -9.03 12.39
N ILE A 57 -8.05 -9.28 11.31
CA ILE A 57 -8.09 -8.39 10.14
C ILE A 57 -8.97 -7.19 10.49
N LEU A 58 -8.36 -6.01 10.44
CA LEU A 58 -9.06 -4.74 10.65
C LEU A 58 -9.68 -4.21 9.36
N GLU A 59 -8.93 -4.26 8.26
CA GLU A 59 -9.34 -3.69 6.97
C GLU A 59 -8.60 -4.35 5.81
N GLU A 60 -9.25 -4.41 4.65
CA GLU A 60 -8.67 -4.87 3.40
C GLU A 60 -9.09 -3.92 2.28
N GLU A 61 -8.12 -3.49 1.46
CA GLU A 61 -8.40 -2.60 0.33
C GLU A 61 -7.59 -3.00 -0.91
N SER A 62 -8.25 -2.93 -2.08
CA SER A 62 -7.67 -3.30 -3.37
C SER A 62 -7.36 -2.06 -4.21
N PHE A 63 -6.12 -2.00 -4.71
CA PHE A 63 -5.63 -0.92 -5.55
C PHE A 63 -5.29 -1.44 -6.95
N PHE A 64 -5.94 -0.87 -7.95
CA PHE A 64 -5.81 -1.27 -9.35
C PHE A 64 -4.77 -0.43 -10.07
N TYR A 65 -4.03 -1.06 -10.98
CA TYR A 65 -2.96 -0.44 -11.72
C TYR A 65 -3.13 -0.62 -13.22
N ALA A 66 -2.76 0.41 -13.98
CA ALA A 66 -2.77 0.35 -15.44
C ALA A 66 -1.73 -0.64 -16.02
N ASN A 67 -0.64 -0.92 -15.29
CA ASN A 67 0.40 -1.86 -15.72
C ASN A 67 1.25 -2.35 -14.54
N GLN A 68 1.96 -3.46 -14.76
CA GLN A 68 2.74 -4.16 -13.73
C GLN A 68 3.91 -3.30 -13.22
N SER A 69 4.52 -2.49 -14.08
CA SER A 69 5.67 -1.65 -13.70
C SER A 69 5.32 -0.64 -12.61
N LYS A 70 4.13 -0.02 -12.68
CA LYS A 70 3.66 0.92 -11.65
C LYS A 70 3.38 0.23 -10.32
N LEU A 71 2.76 -0.95 -10.36
CA LEU A 71 2.52 -1.75 -9.16
C LEU A 71 3.84 -2.20 -8.50
N ASP A 72 4.82 -2.63 -9.31
CA ASP A 72 6.12 -3.05 -8.81
C ASP A 72 6.91 -1.91 -8.16
N GLU A 73 6.81 -0.70 -8.70
CA GLU A 73 7.42 0.50 -8.13
C GLU A 73 6.74 0.88 -6.81
N ASP A 74 5.40 0.92 -6.77
CA ASP A 74 4.65 1.24 -5.56
C ASP A 74 4.91 0.22 -4.45
N LEU A 75 5.03 -1.07 -4.75
CA LEU A 75 5.37 -2.09 -3.75
C LEU A 75 6.74 -1.89 -3.10
N LYS A 76 7.73 -1.42 -3.88
CA LYS A 76 9.07 -1.07 -3.37
C LYS A 76 8.97 0.18 -2.49
N ASN A 77 8.25 1.20 -2.95
CA ASN A 77 8.12 2.47 -2.26
C ASN A 77 7.24 2.37 -1.00
N LEU A 78 6.23 1.50 -0.99
CA LEU A 78 5.33 1.25 0.15
C LEU A 78 6.06 0.88 1.43
N VAL A 79 7.22 0.24 1.32
CA VAL A 79 8.06 -0.06 2.49
C VAL A 79 8.40 1.22 3.26
N PHE A 80 8.64 2.36 2.59
CA PHE A 80 8.91 3.64 3.25
C PHE A 80 7.70 4.24 3.96
N TYR A 81 6.49 3.83 3.60
CA TYR A 81 5.27 4.33 4.23
C TYR A 81 4.81 3.44 5.38
N LEU A 82 5.13 2.14 5.31
CA LEU A 82 4.68 1.13 6.28
C LEU A 82 5.76 0.77 7.32
N ASN A 83 7.07 0.94 7.04
CA ASN A 83 8.15 0.73 8.03
C ASN A 83 8.30 1.89 9.05
N PHE A 84 7.44 2.91 9.00
CA PHE A 84 7.41 4.00 9.97
C PHE A 84 6.19 3.95 10.90
N ALA A 85 5.38 2.88 10.82
CA ALA A 85 4.44 2.50 11.88
C ALA A 85 5.20 1.65 12.90
#